data_AF-A0A849Z4B2-F1
#
_entry.id   AF-A0A849Z4B2-F1
#
_cell.length_a   1.000
_cell.length_b   1.000
_cell.length_c   1.000
_cell.angle_alpha   90.00
_cell.angle_beta   90.00
_cell.angle_gamma   90.00
#
_symmetry.space_group_name_H-M   'P 1'
#
loop_
_entity.id
_entity.type
_entity.pdbx_description
1 polymer ?
#
loop_
_entity_poly.entity_id
_entity_poly.type
_entity_poly.pdbx_seq_one_letter_code
_entity_poly.pdbx_strand_id
1 'polypeptide(L)'
;MRPHVAAFVRALLGASLVPAAACGCPSGPDDIESSDYVVSGKPAGEGGGAGTTPADQTAACDGLCRGSKAYAKYLDAGFFESEISVTGCTKLDDDTVECTLSVECTAGRRPAQLASSPVECSSARDYWRATAALERAAVIAFEELAAMLRHHGAPSDLVRRALAAAEDERRHTRVALGLADEAGEPAAPAIAPPASLSLCELALLNAREGCVLEAFAALQLAWQARTVPDPEVRYALAQIAVDEAEHAELAWDIDEWLAGRLSAAESEEVARERRRTAAALPRSMEAAPWLNHIGLAQARGLRALRDNFVSMVVA
;
A
#
# COMPACT_ATOMS: atom_id res chain seq x y z
N MET A 1 -19.55 4.04 -5.36
CA MET A 1 -19.11 3.23 -4.19
C MET A 1 -20.33 2.86 -3.37
N ARG A 2 -20.43 1.68 -2.73
CA ARG A 2 -21.51 1.54 -1.72
C ARG A 2 -21.31 2.69 -0.73
N PRO A 3 -22.33 3.50 -0.40
CA PRO A 3 -22.21 4.69 0.46
C PRO A 3 -21.57 4.42 1.83
N HIS A 4 -21.40 3.16 2.19
CA HIS A 4 -20.77 2.69 3.41
C HIS A 4 -19.27 3.00 3.54
N VAL A 5 -18.43 2.96 2.49
CA VAL A 5 -16.98 3.22 2.66
C VAL A 5 -16.72 4.70 2.93
N ALA A 6 -17.33 5.61 2.15
CA ALA A 6 -17.20 7.04 2.41
C ALA A 6 -17.85 7.45 3.73
N ALA A 7 -19.00 6.86 4.08
CA ALA A 7 -19.59 7.04 5.40
C ALA A 7 -18.68 6.51 6.52
N PHE A 8 -17.96 5.40 6.29
CA PHE A 8 -17.03 4.83 7.25
C PHE A 8 -15.77 5.69 7.42
N VAL A 9 -15.18 6.19 6.32
CA VAL A 9 -14.10 7.18 6.36
C VAL A 9 -14.55 8.45 7.10
N ARG A 10 -15.71 9.01 6.75
CA ARG A 10 -16.28 10.19 7.44
C ARG A 10 -16.53 9.93 8.92
N ALA A 11 -16.94 8.72 9.31
CA ALA A 11 -17.11 8.35 10.71
C ALA A 11 -15.77 8.31 11.46
N LEU A 12 -14.70 7.80 10.83
CA LEU A 12 -13.35 7.82 11.40
C LEU A 12 -12.82 9.25 11.54
N LEU A 13 -13.10 10.12 10.57
CA LEU A 13 -12.71 11.53 10.61
C LEU A 13 -13.50 12.35 11.65
N GLY A 14 -14.83 12.17 11.71
CA GLY A 14 -15.72 12.92 12.60
C GLY A 14 -15.52 12.66 14.09
N ALA A 15 -14.99 11.48 14.47
CA ALA A 15 -14.62 11.18 15.85
C ALA A 15 -13.41 11.99 16.37
N SER A 16 -12.69 12.69 15.49
CA SER A 16 -11.41 13.37 15.76
C SER A 16 -11.51 14.87 16.00
N LEU A 17 -12.70 15.47 15.79
CA LEU A 17 -12.94 16.89 16.10
C LEU A 17 -13.32 17.14 17.56
N VAL A 18 -13.35 16.09 18.40
CA VAL A 18 -13.53 16.22 19.85
C VAL A 18 -12.14 16.39 20.48
N PRO A 19 -11.86 17.48 21.23
CA PRO A 19 -10.58 17.66 21.86
C PRO A 19 -10.33 16.53 22.87
N ALA A 20 -9.24 15.78 22.67
CA ALA A 20 -8.86 14.66 23.51
C ALA A 20 -8.48 15.15 24.92
N ALA A 21 -9.41 15.03 25.87
CA ALA A 21 -9.08 15.07 27.28
C ALA A 21 -8.38 13.75 27.67
N ALA A 22 -7.12 13.88 28.08
CA ALA A 22 -6.35 13.04 29.00
C ALA A 22 -6.66 11.53 29.05
N CYS A 23 -5.79 10.73 28.42
CA CYS A 23 -5.46 9.38 28.89
C CYS A 23 -3.95 9.16 28.69
N GLY A 24 -3.21 9.19 29.80
CA GLY A 24 -1.78 8.84 29.82
C GLY A 24 -1.59 7.34 29.72
N CYS A 25 -0.61 6.91 28.92
CA CYS A 25 -0.10 5.54 28.92
C CYS A 25 1.37 5.55 29.35
N PRO A 26 1.80 4.58 30.19
CA PRO A 26 3.17 4.52 30.70
C PRO A 26 4.14 3.99 29.64
N SER A 27 5.37 4.51 29.66
CA SER A 27 6.51 4.08 28.84
C SER A 27 6.92 2.64 29.18
N GLY A 28 7.06 1.80 28.14
CA GLY A 28 7.74 0.50 28.22
C GLY A 28 9.26 0.66 28.13
N PRO A 29 10.04 -0.35 28.55
CA PRO A 29 11.46 -0.20 28.83
C PRO A 29 12.29 0.05 27.56
N ASP A 30 13.18 1.03 27.67
CA ASP A 30 14.34 1.22 26.80
C ASP A 30 15.23 -0.03 26.85
N ASP A 31 15.74 -0.45 25.69
CA ASP A 31 16.99 -1.20 25.45
C ASP A 31 16.85 -2.15 24.25
N ILE A 32 16.85 -1.60 23.03
CA ILE A 32 17.34 -2.32 21.84
C ILE A 32 18.12 -1.31 20.99
N GLU A 33 19.45 -1.41 21.04
CA GLU A 33 20.34 -0.67 20.14
C GLU A 33 20.04 -1.03 18.68
N SER A 34 19.87 0.01 17.86
CA SER A 34 19.70 -0.09 16.43
C SER A 34 21.06 -0.24 15.76
N SER A 35 21.32 -1.38 15.13
CA SER A 35 22.18 -1.51 13.95
C SER A 35 22.22 -2.97 13.51
N ASP A 36 22.14 -3.17 12.19
CA ASP A 36 22.40 -4.40 11.44
C ASP A 36 21.35 -5.51 11.58
N TYR A 37 20.37 -5.53 10.65
CA TYR A 37 19.55 -6.72 10.41
C TYR A 37 20.34 -7.76 9.59
N VAL A 38 21.45 -8.22 10.18
CA VAL A 38 22.16 -9.43 9.82
C VAL A 38 21.69 -10.49 10.81
N VAL A 39 20.84 -11.41 10.36
CA VAL A 39 20.35 -12.49 11.24
C VAL A 39 20.83 -13.83 10.70
N SER A 40 21.84 -14.38 11.37
CA SER A 40 22.31 -15.75 11.15
C SER A 40 21.31 -16.75 11.71
N GLY A 41 20.81 -17.67 10.88
CA GLY A 41 19.87 -18.71 11.32
C GLY A 41 20.14 -20.07 10.66
N LYS A 42 20.06 -21.14 11.47
CA LYS A 42 20.13 -22.51 10.99
C LYS A 42 18.79 -22.98 10.39
N PRO A 43 18.76 -23.57 9.18
CA PRO A 43 17.58 -24.23 8.63
C PRO A 43 17.31 -25.53 9.40
N ALA A 44 16.05 -25.96 9.41
CA ALA A 44 15.70 -27.31 9.80
C ALA A 44 16.09 -28.26 8.63
N GLY A 45 16.92 -29.27 8.90
CA GLY A 45 17.56 -30.17 7.89
C GLY A 45 16.59 -30.96 7.00
N GLU A 46 17.01 -31.76 6.01
CA GLU A 46 18.31 -32.32 5.57
C GLU A 46 18.32 -32.49 4.02
N GLY A 47 19.51 -32.48 3.39
CA GLY A 47 19.83 -33.45 2.32
C GLY A 47 20.14 -32.95 0.90
N GLY A 48 21.41 -33.16 0.49
CA GLY A 48 21.76 -33.70 -0.84
C GLY A 48 22.02 -32.70 -1.98
N GLY A 49 23.31 -32.40 -2.22
CA GLY A 49 23.75 -31.50 -3.29
C GLY A 49 23.75 -32.09 -4.71
N ALA A 50 23.54 -31.20 -5.68
CA ALA A 50 24.03 -31.30 -7.06
C ALA A 50 24.31 -29.87 -7.55
N GLY A 51 25.41 -29.66 -8.29
CA GLY A 51 25.93 -28.35 -8.66
C GLY A 51 24.93 -27.47 -9.40
N THR A 52 24.69 -26.29 -8.85
CA THR A 52 23.71 -25.29 -9.30
C THR A 52 24.41 -24.06 -9.92
N THR A 53 23.80 -23.48 -10.95
CA THR A 53 24.27 -22.23 -11.59
C THR A 53 24.13 -21.03 -10.63
N PRO A 54 24.76 -19.85 -10.86
CA PRO A 54 24.60 -18.70 -9.98
C PRO A 54 23.14 -18.27 -9.76
N ALA A 55 22.28 -18.39 -10.78
CA ALA A 55 20.85 -18.13 -10.66
C ALA A 55 20.12 -19.18 -9.81
N ASP A 56 20.51 -20.45 -9.93
CA ASP A 56 20.00 -21.54 -9.09
C ASP A 56 20.49 -21.41 -7.64
N GLN A 57 21.68 -20.81 -7.42
CA GLN A 57 22.20 -20.51 -6.09
C GLN A 57 21.41 -19.37 -5.43
N THR A 58 21.04 -18.32 -6.17
CA THR A 58 20.17 -17.26 -5.65
C THR A 58 18.79 -17.81 -5.27
N ALA A 59 18.15 -18.60 -6.15
CA ALA A 59 16.86 -19.22 -5.86
C ALA A 59 16.90 -20.21 -4.68
N ALA A 60 17.99 -20.98 -4.55
CA ALA A 60 18.22 -21.85 -3.40
C ALA A 60 18.47 -21.06 -2.10
N CYS A 61 19.18 -19.93 -2.19
CA CYS A 61 19.43 -19.02 -1.07
C CYS A 61 18.12 -18.36 -0.60
N ASP A 62 17.30 -17.87 -1.53
CA ASP A 62 15.98 -17.31 -1.22
C ASP A 62 15.07 -18.34 -0.55
N GLY A 63 15.11 -19.60 -1.02
CA GLY A 63 14.40 -20.72 -0.40
C GLY A 63 14.87 -21.00 1.04
N LEU A 64 16.17 -20.91 1.31
CA LEU A 64 16.73 -21.02 2.66
C LEU A 64 16.30 -19.83 3.54
N CYS A 65 16.26 -18.62 3.00
CA CYS A 65 15.72 -17.45 3.71
C CYS A 65 14.25 -17.63 4.08
N ARG A 66 13.42 -18.11 3.15
CA ARG A 66 12.00 -18.42 3.40
C ARG A 66 11.81 -19.55 4.43
N GLY A 67 12.77 -20.46 4.54
CA GLY A 67 12.78 -21.52 5.56
C GLY A 67 13.41 -21.14 6.90
N SER A 68 13.90 -19.90 7.05
CA SER A 68 14.66 -19.48 8.23
C SER A 68 13.76 -19.09 9.41
N LYS A 69 14.30 -19.16 10.63
CA LYS A 69 13.63 -18.63 11.83
C LYS A 69 13.38 -17.12 11.77
N ALA A 70 14.19 -16.39 10.99
CA ALA A 70 13.98 -14.96 10.78
C ALA A 70 12.69 -14.73 9.97
N TYR A 71 12.52 -15.43 8.86
CA TYR A 71 11.31 -15.37 8.04
C TYR A 71 10.06 -15.86 8.79
N ALA A 72 10.19 -16.91 9.62
CA ALA A 72 9.11 -17.38 10.48
C ALA A 72 8.60 -16.31 11.47
N LYS A 73 9.48 -15.42 11.97
CA LYS A 73 9.05 -14.31 12.85
C LYS A 73 8.15 -13.30 12.12
N TYR A 74 8.39 -13.04 10.83
CA TYR A 74 7.51 -12.19 10.02
C TYR A 74 6.15 -12.87 9.79
N LEU A 75 6.12 -14.17 9.50
CA LEU A 75 4.87 -14.92 9.41
C LEU A 75 4.08 -14.92 10.73
N ASP A 76 4.78 -15.11 11.86
CA ASP A 76 4.20 -15.07 13.21
C ASP A 76 3.72 -13.66 13.61
N ALA A 77 4.35 -12.61 13.06
CA ALA A 77 3.90 -11.22 13.19
C ALA A 77 2.69 -10.89 12.30
N GLY A 78 2.25 -11.85 11.45
CA GLY A 78 1.03 -11.78 10.66
C GLY A 78 1.21 -11.41 9.20
N PHE A 79 2.45 -11.37 8.69
CA PHE A 79 2.75 -11.16 7.28
C PHE A 79 2.54 -12.44 6.46
N PHE A 80 2.15 -12.29 5.20
CA PHE A 80 2.08 -13.40 4.25
C PHE A 80 3.40 -13.55 3.48
N GLU A 81 3.65 -14.75 2.96
CA GLU A 81 4.84 -15.03 2.13
C GLU A 81 4.93 -14.13 0.87
N SER A 82 3.78 -13.63 0.39
CA SER A 82 3.70 -12.70 -0.73
C SER A 82 4.05 -11.25 -0.37
N GLU A 83 4.11 -10.93 0.92
CA GLU A 83 4.39 -9.58 1.45
C GLU A 83 5.84 -9.43 1.93
N ILE A 84 6.58 -10.54 1.96
CA ILE A 84 7.97 -10.61 2.38
C ILE A 84 8.80 -10.91 1.13
N SER A 85 9.53 -9.92 0.65
CA SER A 85 10.48 -10.12 -0.45
C SER A 85 11.87 -10.32 0.13
N VAL A 86 12.56 -11.38 -0.30
CA VAL A 86 13.99 -11.54 -0.02
C VAL A 86 14.72 -10.60 -0.99
N THR A 87 15.28 -9.52 -0.48
CA THR A 87 15.99 -8.49 -1.27
C THR A 87 17.49 -8.68 -1.28
N GLY A 88 18.00 -9.52 -0.37
CA GLY A 88 19.39 -9.94 -0.30
C GLY A 88 19.50 -11.29 0.38
N CYS A 89 20.40 -12.13 -0.10
CA CYS A 89 20.70 -13.41 0.52
C CYS A 89 22.19 -13.73 0.38
N THR A 90 22.88 -13.89 1.52
CA THR A 90 24.27 -14.33 1.59
C THR A 90 24.34 -15.65 2.33
N LYS A 91 24.82 -16.70 1.67
CA LYS A 91 25.10 -17.98 2.34
C LYS A 91 26.43 -17.87 3.09
N LEU A 92 26.41 -17.95 4.41
CA LEU A 92 27.59 -17.85 5.27
C LEU A 92 28.29 -19.21 5.45
N ASP A 93 27.52 -20.29 5.57
CA ASP A 93 28.00 -21.68 5.57
C ASP A 93 26.89 -22.65 5.09
N ASP A 94 27.14 -23.96 5.12
CA ASP A 94 26.21 -24.98 4.62
C ASP A 94 24.82 -24.91 5.26
N ASP A 95 24.74 -24.43 6.50
CA ASP A 95 23.53 -24.36 7.31
C ASP A 95 23.25 -22.93 7.81
N THR A 96 23.84 -21.88 7.23
CA THR A 96 23.62 -20.51 7.72
C THR A 96 23.47 -19.56 6.56
N VAL A 97 22.34 -18.86 6.55
CA VAL A 97 22.05 -17.76 5.63
C VAL A 97 21.88 -16.46 6.39
N GLU A 98 22.35 -15.38 5.77
CA GLU A 98 22.07 -14.00 6.12
C GLU A 98 21.09 -13.46 5.09
N CYS A 99 19.93 -13.01 5.56
CA CYS A 99 18.81 -12.62 4.71
C CYS A 99 18.48 -11.14 4.93
N THR A 100 18.37 -10.39 3.85
CA THR A 100 17.73 -9.07 3.82
C THR A 100 16.29 -9.26 3.34
N LEU A 101 15.33 -8.86 4.17
CA LEU A 101 13.89 -9.01 3.90
C LEU A 101 13.27 -7.62 3.82
N SER A 102 12.47 -7.37 2.78
CA SER A 102 11.70 -6.14 2.62
C SER A 102 10.21 -6.38 2.82
N VAL A 103 9.54 -5.39 3.42
CA VAL A 103 8.09 -5.32 3.60
C VAL A 103 7.58 -4.05 2.93
N GLU A 104 6.55 -4.16 2.11
CA GLU A 104 5.95 -3.01 1.43
C GLU A 104 5.25 -2.06 2.42
N CYS A 105 5.64 -0.79 2.39
CA CYS A 105 5.02 0.28 3.18
C CYS A 105 4.03 1.14 2.36
N THR A 106 3.55 0.65 1.22
CA THR A 106 3.05 1.52 0.14
C THR A 106 1.51 1.57 0.02
N ALA A 107 0.98 2.75 -0.29
CA ALA A 107 -0.41 3.03 -0.63
C ALA A 107 -0.48 4.03 -1.83
N GLY A 108 -1.60 4.09 -2.54
CA GLY A 108 -1.85 4.98 -3.68
C GLY A 108 -1.95 4.28 -5.04
N ARG A 109 -2.74 4.84 -5.96
CA ARG A 109 -2.95 4.31 -7.33
C ARG A 109 -1.72 4.43 -8.21
N ARG A 110 -1.39 3.32 -8.88
CA ARG A 110 -0.23 3.25 -9.78
C ARG A 110 -0.63 3.32 -11.25
N PRO A 111 0.21 3.92 -12.11
CA PRO A 111 0.06 3.80 -13.57
C PRO A 111 0.10 2.33 -13.99
N ALA A 112 -0.58 1.99 -15.09
CA ALA A 112 -0.80 0.59 -15.49
C ALA A 112 0.49 -0.22 -15.70
N GLN A 113 1.59 0.45 -16.05
CA GLN A 113 2.87 -0.10 -16.43
C GLN A 113 3.91 -0.01 -15.30
N LEU A 114 3.55 0.57 -14.14
CA LEU A 114 4.45 0.66 -13.00
C LEU A 114 4.33 -0.60 -12.13
N ALA A 115 5.40 -1.40 -12.10
CA ALA A 115 5.47 -2.59 -11.24
C ALA A 115 5.59 -2.21 -9.76
N SER A 116 5.03 -3.03 -8.88
CA SER A 116 5.26 -2.96 -7.44
C SER A 116 6.74 -3.22 -7.15
N SER A 117 7.43 -2.23 -6.61
CA SER A 117 8.77 -2.40 -6.05
C SER A 117 8.69 -2.14 -4.56
N PRO A 118 9.10 -3.11 -3.71
CA PRO A 118 9.12 -2.90 -2.27
C PRO A 118 10.03 -1.71 -1.95
N VAL A 119 9.46 -0.70 -1.29
CA VAL A 119 10.25 0.39 -0.70
C VAL A 119 10.39 0.10 0.79
N GLU A 120 11.61 -0.21 1.20
CA GLU A 120 11.94 -0.33 2.62
C GLU A 120 11.96 1.08 3.25
N CYS A 121 11.16 1.26 4.30
CA CYS A 121 11.14 2.50 5.07
C CYS A 121 11.78 2.23 6.43
N SER A 122 12.86 2.94 6.74
CA SER A 122 13.55 2.83 8.04
C SER A 122 13.20 3.97 8.99
N SER A 123 12.52 5.00 8.49
CA SER A 123 12.18 6.23 9.21
C SER A 123 10.88 6.83 8.69
N ALA A 124 10.28 7.74 9.48
CA ALA A 124 9.13 8.53 9.05
C ALA A 124 9.45 9.39 7.81
N ARG A 125 10.69 9.90 7.71
CA ARG A 125 11.16 10.64 6.54
C ARG A 125 11.15 9.78 5.28
N ASP A 126 11.67 8.56 5.37
CA ASP A 126 11.69 7.63 4.23
C ASP A 126 10.27 7.25 3.79
N TYR A 127 9.37 7.04 4.76
CA TYR A 127 7.95 6.78 4.49
C TYR A 127 7.32 7.94 3.71
N TRP A 128 7.46 9.18 4.17
CA TRP A 128 6.89 10.33 3.46
C TRP A 128 7.53 10.59 2.10
N ARG A 129 8.83 10.32 1.95
CA ARG A 129 9.51 10.37 0.64
C ARG A 129 8.94 9.33 -0.32
N ALA A 130 8.71 8.11 0.16
CA ALA A 130 8.08 7.05 -0.62
C ALA A 130 6.64 7.40 -1.00
N THR A 131 5.85 7.92 -0.06
CA THR A 131 4.50 8.45 -0.32
C THR A 131 4.54 9.52 -1.41
N ALA A 132 5.42 10.52 -1.32
CA ALA A 132 5.53 11.57 -2.33
C ALA A 132 5.81 11.02 -3.75
N ALA A 133 6.65 9.99 -3.86
CA ALA A 133 6.91 9.35 -5.15
C ALA A 133 5.68 8.60 -5.70
N LEU A 134 4.87 8.01 -4.81
CA LEU A 134 3.64 7.30 -5.18
C LEU A 134 2.54 8.28 -5.58
N GLU A 135 2.30 9.35 -4.82
CA GLU A 135 1.34 10.40 -5.22
C GLU A 135 1.75 11.00 -6.57
N ARG A 136 3.06 11.18 -6.79
CA ARG A 136 3.56 11.67 -8.07
C ARG A 136 3.25 10.70 -9.22
N ALA A 137 3.33 9.40 -8.97
CA ALA A 137 2.93 8.38 -9.93
C ALA A 137 1.40 8.35 -10.12
N ALA A 138 0.62 8.57 -9.07
CA ALA A 138 -0.83 8.61 -9.11
C ALA A 138 -1.37 9.75 -10.00
N VAL A 139 -0.67 10.90 -10.04
CA VAL A 139 -0.97 11.98 -11.02
C VAL A 139 -1.03 11.42 -12.44
N ILE A 140 -0.01 10.64 -12.84
CA ILE A 140 0.07 10.05 -14.18
C ILE A 140 -1.05 9.03 -14.35
N ALA A 141 -1.29 8.19 -13.34
CA ALA A 141 -2.31 7.15 -13.39
C ALA A 141 -3.73 7.73 -13.58
N PHE A 142 -4.05 8.86 -12.95
CA PHE A 142 -5.33 9.53 -13.10
C PHE A 142 -5.47 10.26 -14.45
N GLU A 143 -4.38 10.83 -14.98
CA GLU A 143 -4.37 11.40 -16.33
C GLU A 143 -4.57 10.33 -17.41
N GLU A 144 -3.91 9.18 -17.26
CA GLU A 144 -4.11 8.01 -18.11
C GLU A 144 -5.55 7.48 -17.98
N LEU A 145 -6.07 7.38 -16.76
CA LEU A 145 -7.47 7.00 -16.52
C LEU A 145 -8.44 7.93 -17.26
N ALA A 146 -8.26 9.24 -17.16
CA ALA A 146 -9.09 10.21 -17.85
C ALA A 146 -9.03 10.03 -19.37
N ALA A 147 -7.85 9.74 -19.93
CA ALA A 147 -7.69 9.45 -21.34
C ALA A 147 -8.39 8.14 -21.75
N MET A 148 -8.25 7.07 -20.97
CA MET A 148 -8.90 5.78 -21.21
C MET A 148 -10.43 5.88 -21.12
N LEU A 149 -10.95 6.56 -20.09
CA LEU A 149 -12.38 6.82 -19.94
C LEU A 149 -12.94 7.59 -21.14
N ARG A 150 -12.22 8.63 -21.58
CA ARG A 150 -12.63 9.42 -22.75
C ARG A 150 -12.60 8.57 -24.03
N HIS A 151 -11.57 7.74 -24.21
CA HIS A 151 -11.44 6.84 -25.36
C HIS A 151 -12.62 5.85 -25.46
N HIS A 152 -13.05 5.29 -24.32
CA HIS A 152 -14.15 4.32 -24.24
C HIS A 152 -15.55 4.95 -24.14
N GLY A 153 -15.66 6.28 -24.29
CA GLY A 153 -16.93 6.99 -24.28
C GLY A 153 -17.63 6.99 -22.91
N ALA A 154 -16.85 7.13 -21.83
CA ALA A 154 -17.39 7.32 -20.48
C ALA A 154 -18.12 8.68 -20.36
N PRO A 155 -19.08 8.80 -19.43
CA PRO A 155 -19.66 10.09 -19.07
C PRO A 155 -18.59 11.14 -18.76
N SER A 156 -18.80 12.37 -19.23
CA SER A 156 -17.84 13.47 -19.06
C SER A 156 -17.54 13.82 -17.61
N ASP A 157 -18.48 13.53 -16.70
CA ASP A 157 -18.30 13.67 -15.26
C ASP A 157 -17.18 12.78 -14.71
N LEU A 158 -17.14 11.49 -15.10
CA LEU A 158 -16.09 10.56 -14.65
C LEU A 158 -14.71 11.00 -15.13
N VAL A 159 -14.63 11.48 -16.38
CA VAL A 159 -13.38 12.02 -16.96
C VAL A 159 -12.93 13.26 -16.18
N ARG A 160 -13.86 14.18 -15.86
CA ARG A 160 -13.55 15.39 -15.09
C ARG A 160 -13.07 15.06 -13.68
N ARG A 161 -13.74 14.13 -12.99
CA ARG A 161 -13.38 13.68 -11.65
C ARG A 161 -12.00 13.00 -11.62
N ALA A 162 -11.66 12.21 -12.63
CA ALA A 162 -10.30 11.67 -12.76
C ALA A 162 -9.24 12.76 -12.92
N LEU A 163 -9.51 13.81 -13.71
CA LEU A 163 -8.58 14.95 -13.83
C LEU A 163 -8.50 15.78 -12.53
N ALA A 164 -9.58 15.88 -11.77
CA ALA A 164 -9.59 16.53 -10.46
C ALA A 164 -8.74 15.74 -9.46
N ALA A 165 -8.90 14.41 -9.41
CA ALA A 165 -8.06 13.53 -8.60
C ALA A 165 -6.57 13.70 -8.91
N ALA A 166 -6.19 13.83 -10.20
CA ALA A 166 -4.80 14.13 -10.56
C ALA A 166 -4.28 15.46 -9.97
N GLU A 167 -5.12 16.48 -9.78
CA GLU A 167 -4.71 17.73 -9.11
C GLU A 167 -4.60 17.54 -7.59
N ASP A 168 -5.49 16.74 -6.99
CA ASP A 168 -5.36 16.33 -5.60
C ASP A 168 -4.02 15.64 -5.36
N GLU A 169 -3.61 14.73 -6.25
CA GLU A 169 -2.33 14.04 -6.13
C GLU A 169 -1.11 14.94 -6.23
N ARG A 170 -1.19 16.04 -7.00
CA ARG A 170 -0.13 17.06 -7.01
C ARG A 170 -0.05 17.77 -5.66
N ARG A 171 -1.20 18.03 -5.02
CA ARG A 171 -1.26 18.59 -3.67
C ARG A 171 -0.73 17.57 -2.65
N HIS A 172 -1.13 16.30 -2.73
CA HIS A 172 -0.67 15.24 -1.83
C HIS A 172 0.84 15.05 -1.92
N THR A 173 1.40 15.04 -3.14
CA THR A 173 2.85 15.02 -3.41
C THR A 173 3.56 16.15 -2.64
N ARG A 174 3.07 17.39 -2.74
CA ARG A 174 3.67 18.54 -2.05
C ARG A 174 3.60 18.43 -0.53
N VAL A 175 2.49 17.92 0.00
CA VAL A 175 2.34 17.68 1.44
C VAL A 175 3.34 16.62 1.90
N ALA A 176 3.41 15.49 1.22
CA ALA A 176 4.32 14.39 1.55
C ALA A 176 5.80 14.83 1.49
N LEU A 177 6.20 15.63 0.50
CA LEU A 177 7.54 16.23 0.45
C LEU A 177 7.83 17.14 1.66
N GLY A 178 6.86 17.97 2.04
CA GLY A 178 6.97 18.82 3.23
C GLY A 178 7.16 17.99 4.51
N LEU A 179 6.43 16.88 4.64
CA LEU A 179 6.57 15.94 5.77
C LEU A 179 7.90 15.17 5.74
N ALA A 180 8.48 14.98 4.55
CA ALA A 180 9.80 14.39 4.36
C ALA A 180 10.95 15.40 4.56
N ASP A 181 10.66 16.71 4.71
CA ASP A 181 11.66 17.78 4.69
C ASP A 181 12.52 17.73 3.40
N GLU A 182 11.87 17.46 2.27
CA GLU A 182 12.49 17.34 0.94
C GLU A 182 12.08 18.51 0.05
N ALA A 183 13.04 19.04 -0.71
CA ALA A 183 12.81 20.11 -1.66
C ALA A 183 12.70 19.57 -3.10
N GLY A 184 11.79 20.15 -3.88
CA GLY A 184 11.59 19.78 -5.28
C GLY A 184 10.68 18.57 -5.47
N GLU A 185 10.04 18.48 -6.63
CA GLU A 185 9.16 17.36 -6.95
C GLU A 185 9.97 16.07 -7.25
N PRO A 186 9.52 14.89 -6.80
CA PRO A 186 10.10 13.63 -7.22
C PRO A 186 10.10 13.53 -8.73
N ALA A 187 11.15 12.92 -9.27
CA ALA A 187 11.17 12.59 -10.69
C ALA A 187 9.92 11.77 -11.02
N ALA A 188 9.17 12.19 -12.05
CA ALA A 188 8.10 11.38 -12.58
C ALA A 188 8.68 10.02 -12.99
N PRO A 189 8.04 8.90 -12.64
CA PRO A 189 8.51 7.60 -13.09
C PRO A 189 8.61 7.58 -14.61
N ALA A 190 9.67 6.97 -15.14
CA ALA A 190 9.85 6.80 -16.57
C ALA A 190 8.93 5.67 -17.03
N ILE A 191 7.74 6.02 -17.52
CA ILE A 191 6.71 5.06 -17.91
C ILE A 191 6.52 5.13 -19.43
N ALA A 192 6.43 3.96 -20.06
CA ALA A 192 6.08 3.87 -21.47
C ALA A 192 4.67 4.45 -21.71
N PRO A 193 4.38 5.05 -22.89
CA PRO A 193 3.06 5.57 -23.20
C PRO A 193 1.97 4.52 -22.93
N PRO A 194 0.79 4.91 -22.45
CA PRO A 194 -0.29 3.97 -22.18
C PRO A 194 -0.65 3.19 -23.44
N ALA A 195 -0.55 1.87 -23.35
CA ALA A 195 -1.20 1.00 -24.30
C ALA A 195 -2.71 1.27 -24.24
N SER A 196 -3.41 1.27 -25.37
CA SER A 196 -4.86 1.36 -25.38
C SER A 196 -5.45 0.10 -24.75
N LEU A 197 -5.70 0.13 -23.45
CA LEU A 197 -6.31 -0.97 -22.72
C LEU A 197 -7.73 -1.23 -23.25
N SER A 198 -8.09 -2.50 -23.35
CA SER A 198 -9.47 -2.93 -23.54
C SER A 198 -10.35 -2.53 -22.35
N LEU A 199 -11.67 -2.61 -22.50
CA LEU A 199 -12.62 -2.37 -21.40
C LEU A 199 -12.39 -3.33 -20.23
N CYS A 200 -12.08 -4.60 -20.50
CA CYS A 200 -11.80 -5.59 -19.46
C CYS A 200 -10.51 -5.24 -18.71
N GLU A 201 -9.42 -4.90 -19.41
CA GLU A 201 -8.16 -4.49 -18.78
C GLU A 201 -8.32 -3.21 -17.94
N LEU A 202 -9.08 -2.23 -18.43
CA LEU A 202 -9.44 -1.04 -17.66
C LEU A 202 -10.24 -1.41 -16.40
N ALA A 203 -11.18 -2.35 -16.50
CA ALA A 203 -11.97 -2.81 -15.36
C ALA A 203 -11.11 -3.53 -14.32
N LEU A 204 -10.17 -4.38 -14.74
CA LEU A 204 -9.21 -5.05 -13.85
C LEU A 204 -8.31 -4.04 -13.13
N LEU A 205 -7.78 -3.06 -13.87
CA LEU A 205 -6.98 -1.97 -13.30
C LEU A 205 -7.79 -1.16 -12.29
N ASN A 206 -9.02 -0.78 -12.64
CA ASN A 206 -9.90 0.01 -11.78
C ASN A 206 -10.32 -0.78 -10.51
N ALA A 207 -10.57 -2.08 -10.65
CA ALA A 207 -10.84 -2.97 -9.54
C ALA A 207 -9.67 -3.02 -8.55
N ARG A 208 -8.43 -3.19 -9.03
CA ARG A 208 -7.25 -3.27 -8.17
C ARG A 208 -6.90 -1.92 -7.55
N GLU A 209 -6.58 -0.94 -8.40
CA GLU A 209 -6.02 0.33 -7.94
C GLU A 209 -7.11 1.20 -7.32
N GLY A 210 -8.23 1.38 -8.00
CA GLY A 210 -9.30 2.27 -7.57
C GLY A 210 -10.19 1.70 -6.46
N CYS A 211 -10.87 0.60 -6.72
CA CYS A 211 -11.90 0.08 -5.81
C CYS A 211 -11.33 -0.48 -4.51
N VAL A 212 -10.08 -0.98 -4.53
CA VAL A 212 -9.43 -1.60 -3.37
C VAL A 212 -8.33 -0.73 -2.80
N LEU A 213 -7.31 -0.34 -3.58
CA LEU A 213 -6.14 0.35 -3.04
C LEU A 213 -6.44 1.80 -2.60
N GLU A 214 -7.13 2.63 -3.40
CA GLU A 214 -7.53 3.99 -2.96
C GLU A 214 -8.45 3.94 -1.74
N ALA A 215 -9.42 3.03 -1.77
CA ALA A 215 -10.37 2.88 -0.68
C ALA A 215 -9.68 2.47 0.64
N PHE A 216 -8.68 1.59 0.56
CA PHE A 216 -7.87 1.24 1.73
C PHE A 216 -6.93 2.37 2.15
N ALA A 217 -6.34 3.11 1.20
CA ALA A 217 -5.51 4.28 1.47
C ALA A 217 -6.29 5.35 2.25
N ALA A 218 -7.52 5.67 1.82
CA ALA A 218 -8.42 6.59 2.53
C ALA A 218 -8.65 6.17 3.99
N LEU A 219 -8.84 4.87 4.23
CA LEU A 219 -9.04 4.34 5.58
C LEU A 219 -7.76 4.37 6.42
N GLN A 220 -6.61 4.05 5.82
CA GLN A 220 -5.30 4.15 6.46
C GLN A 220 -5.01 5.59 6.86
N LEU A 221 -5.19 6.55 5.97
CA LEU A 221 -4.98 7.97 6.23
C LEU A 221 -5.94 8.51 7.29
N ALA A 222 -7.22 8.12 7.26
CA ALA A 222 -8.17 8.47 8.31
C ALA A 222 -7.74 7.89 9.68
N TRP A 223 -7.16 6.69 9.69
CA TRP A 223 -6.56 6.12 10.90
C TRP A 223 -5.33 6.91 11.36
N GLN A 224 -4.39 7.20 10.46
CA GLN A 224 -3.18 7.97 10.77
C GLN A 224 -3.52 9.36 11.29
N ALA A 225 -4.51 10.05 10.71
CA ALA A 225 -4.99 11.34 11.20
C ALA A 225 -5.51 11.26 12.65
N ARG A 226 -6.03 10.12 13.09
CA ARG A 226 -6.48 9.95 14.48
C ARG A 226 -5.34 9.75 15.46
N THR A 227 -4.29 9.08 15.03
CA THR A 227 -3.26 8.51 15.91
C THR A 227 -1.93 9.25 15.84
N VAL A 228 -1.67 10.01 14.78
CA VAL A 228 -0.43 10.78 14.63
C VAL A 228 -0.31 11.84 15.74
N PRO A 229 0.82 11.91 16.47
CA PRO A 229 0.97 12.86 17.58
C PRO A 229 0.92 14.32 17.15
N ASP A 230 1.48 14.64 15.99
CA ASP A 230 1.61 16.01 15.51
C ASP A 230 0.27 16.56 15.01
N PRO A 231 -0.22 17.71 15.53
CA PRO A 231 -1.50 18.29 15.15
C PRO A 231 -1.53 18.85 13.71
N GLU A 232 -0.41 19.34 13.18
CA GLU A 232 -0.33 19.85 11.81
C GLU A 232 -0.39 18.70 10.82
N VAL A 233 0.36 17.62 11.09
CA VAL A 233 0.32 16.39 10.29
C VAL A 233 -1.09 15.78 10.33
N ARG A 234 -1.71 15.73 11.50
CA ARG A 234 -3.10 15.28 11.67
C ARG A 234 -4.07 16.03 10.78
N TYR A 235 -3.98 17.37 10.73
CA TYR A 235 -4.85 18.18 9.89
C TYR A 235 -4.64 17.86 8.40
N ALA A 236 -3.38 17.77 7.97
CA ALA A 236 -3.04 17.44 6.58
C ALA A 236 -3.59 16.06 6.18
N LEU A 237 -3.33 15.02 6.96
CA LEU A 237 -3.81 13.65 6.69
C LEU A 237 -5.33 13.55 6.70
N ALA A 238 -6.01 14.32 7.55
CA ALA A 238 -7.47 14.36 7.57
C ALA A 238 -8.07 14.95 6.29
N GLN A 239 -7.40 15.93 5.66
CA GLN A 239 -7.83 16.46 4.36
C GLN A 239 -7.60 15.44 3.25
N ILE A 240 -6.37 14.90 3.17
CA ILE A 240 -6.02 13.87 2.17
C ILE A 240 -6.98 12.68 2.27
N ALA A 241 -7.30 12.20 3.47
CA ALA A 241 -8.24 11.10 3.65
C ALA A 241 -9.66 11.36 3.09
N VAL A 242 -10.11 12.63 3.04
CA VAL A 242 -11.37 13.01 2.39
C VAL A 242 -11.23 12.91 0.88
N ASP A 243 -10.15 13.46 0.34
CA ASP A 243 -9.85 13.44 -1.09
C ASP A 243 -9.75 11.99 -1.60
N GLU A 244 -8.99 11.13 -0.91
CA GLU A 244 -8.88 9.69 -1.22
C GLU A 244 -10.22 8.95 -1.15
N ALA A 245 -11.12 9.36 -0.26
CA ALA A 245 -12.45 8.78 -0.21
C ALA A 245 -13.28 9.16 -1.46
N GLU A 246 -13.11 10.38 -1.98
CA GLU A 246 -13.75 10.81 -3.23
C GLU A 246 -13.16 10.09 -4.46
N HIS A 247 -11.86 9.76 -4.42
CA HIS A 247 -11.18 8.97 -5.45
C HIS A 247 -11.68 7.53 -5.45
N ALA A 248 -11.83 6.93 -4.28
CA ALA A 248 -12.48 5.64 -4.12
C ALA A 248 -13.93 5.67 -4.60
N GLU A 249 -14.70 6.73 -4.28
CA GLU A 249 -16.05 6.92 -4.81
C GLU A 249 -16.07 6.89 -6.34
N LEU A 250 -15.17 7.64 -6.98
CA LEU A 250 -14.99 7.66 -8.43
C LEU A 250 -14.71 6.28 -9.00
N ALA A 251 -13.79 5.52 -8.40
CA ALA A 251 -13.44 4.18 -8.88
C ALA A 251 -14.65 3.25 -8.93
N TRP A 252 -15.51 3.28 -7.93
CA TRP A 252 -16.71 2.45 -7.94
C TRP A 252 -17.79 2.94 -8.92
N ASP A 253 -17.89 4.24 -9.17
CA ASP A 253 -18.81 4.77 -10.18
C ASP A 253 -18.33 4.38 -11.59
N ILE A 254 -17.01 4.31 -11.80
CA ILE A 254 -16.40 3.72 -13.00
C ILE A 254 -16.71 2.22 -13.08
N ASP A 255 -16.61 1.47 -11.98
CA ASP A 255 -16.91 0.03 -11.93
C ASP A 255 -18.37 -0.25 -12.32
N GLU A 256 -19.32 0.54 -11.82
CA GLU A 256 -20.74 0.45 -12.20
C GLU A 256 -20.95 0.74 -13.69
N TRP A 257 -20.31 1.79 -14.21
CA TRP A 257 -20.36 2.12 -15.64
C TRP A 257 -19.77 1.01 -16.53
N LEU A 258 -18.69 0.37 -16.09
CA LEU A 258 -18.04 -0.74 -16.79
C LEU A 258 -18.87 -2.03 -16.73
N ALA A 259 -19.51 -2.33 -15.60
CA ALA A 259 -20.26 -3.58 -15.39
C ALA A 259 -21.36 -3.80 -16.44
N GLY A 260 -22.01 -2.73 -16.91
CA GLY A 260 -23.01 -2.82 -17.99
C GLY A 260 -22.45 -3.11 -19.39
N ARG A 261 -21.11 -3.21 -19.53
CA ARG A 261 -20.39 -3.32 -20.81
C ARG A 261 -19.45 -4.53 -20.88
N LEU A 262 -19.37 -5.32 -19.80
CA LEU A 262 -18.55 -6.52 -19.73
C LEU A 262 -19.43 -7.77 -19.94
N SER A 263 -18.84 -8.82 -20.49
CA SER A 263 -19.44 -10.15 -20.46
C SER A 263 -19.49 -10.70 -19.03
N ALA A 264 -20.29 -11.75 -18.82
CA ALA A 264 -20.37 -12.42 -17.52
C ALA A 264 -19.00 -13.00 -17.08
N ALA A 265 -18.19 -13.48 -18.02
CA ALA A 265 -16.86 -14.03 -17.73
C ALA A 265 -15.89 -12.93 -17.28
N GLU A 266 -15.86 -11.80 -18.00
CA GLU A 266 -15.03 -10.64 -17.64
C GLU A 266 -15.48 -10.03 -16.30
N SER A 267 -16.78 -9.96 -16.05
CA SER A 267 -17.32 -9.48 -14.77
C SER A 267 -16.88 -10.36 -13.59
N GLU A 268 -16.86 -11.68 -13.76
CA GLU A 268 -16.35 -12.61 -12.75
C GLU A 268 -14.84 -12.47 -12.56
N GLU A 269 -14.09 -12.19 -13.63
CA GLU A 269 -12.65 -11.92 -13.55
C GLU A 269 -12.35 -10.66 -12.74
N VAL A 270 -13.08 -9.57 -13.00
CA VAL A 270 -12.99 -8.30 -12.25
C VAL A 270 -13.37 -8.50 -10.79
N ALA A 271 -14.41 -9.28 -10.50
CA ALA A 271 -14.78 -9.62 -9.12
C ALA A 271 -13.66 -10.42 -8.41
N ARG A 272 -13.01 -11.35 -9.12
CA ARG A 272 -11.88 -12.13 -8.60
C ARG A 272 -10.67 -11.26 -8.32
N GLU A 273 -10.35 -10.31 -9.20
CA GLU A 273 -9.26 -9.38 -9.00
C GLU A 273 -9.49 -8.54 -7.73
N ARG A 274 -10.69 -7.96 -7.54
CA ARG A 274 -11.02 -7.25 -6.28
C ARG A 274 -10.79 -8.11 -5.05
N ARG A 275 -11.28 -9.36 -5.04
CA ARG A 275 -11.08 -10.29 -3.92
C ARG A 275 -9.60 -10.61 -3.68
N ARG A 276 -8.84 -10.83 -4.76
CA ARG A 276 -7.39 -11.11 -4.69
C ARG A 276 -6.63 -9.91 -4.12
N THR A 277 -6.88 -8.71 -4.63
CA THR A 277 -6.25 -7.49 -4.15
C THR A 277 -6.61 -7.23 -2.69
N ALA A 278 -7.88 -7.36 -2.31
CA ALA A 278 -8.31 -7.15 -0.93
C ALA A 278 -7.66 -8.17 0.03
N ALA A 279 -7.56 -9.43 -0.37
CA ALA A 279 -6.89 -10.46 0.42
C ALA A 279 -5.39 -10.20 0.60
N ALA A 280 -4.75 -9.57 -0.40
CA ALA A 280 -3.34 -9.20 -0.41
C ALA A 280 -3.04 -7.86 0.29
N LEU A 281 -4.04 -7.15 0.83
CA LEU A 281 -3.79 -5.94 1.60
C LEU A 281 -3.00 -6.27 2.87
N PRO A 282 -2.00 -5.45 3.24
CA PRO A 282 -1.12 -5.70 4.37
C PRO A 282 -1.92 -5.81 5.66
N ARG A 283 -1.59 -6.83 6.45
CA ARG A 283 -2.24 -7.07 7.76
C ARG A 283 -1.77 -6.11 8.82
N SER A 284 -0.48 -5.84 8.88
CA SER A 284 0.09 -4.88 9.83
C SER A 284 1.48 -4.48 9.38
N MET A 285 1.99 -3.37 9.90
CA MET A 285 3.41 -3.06 9.85
C MET A 285 4.12 -3.58 11.10
N GLU A 286 5.39 -3.95 10.99
CA GLU A 286 6.20 -4.36 12.15
C GLU A 286 6.29 -3.22 13.15
N ALA A 287 6.26 -3.54 14.44
CA ALA A 287 6.37 -2.52 15.47
C ALA A 287 7.76 -1.87 15.43
N ALA A 288 7.85 -0.68 14.84
CA ALA A 288 9.02 0.17 14.87
C ALA A 288 8.69 1.51 15.54
N PRO A 289 9.61 2.10 16.35
CA PRO A 289 9.35 3.36 17.04
C PRO A 289 8.91 4.49 16.10
N TRP A 290 9.46 4.52 14.89
CA TRP A 290 9.14 5.55 13.90
C TRP A 290 7.69 5.49 13.37
N LEU A 291 7.01 4.35 13.48
CA LEU A 291 5.58 4.25 13.13
C LEU A 291 4.69 5.13 13.98
N ASN A 292 5.12 5.46 15.20
CA ASN A 292 4.38 6.39 16.05
C ASN A 292 4.34 7.79 15.42
N HIS A 293 5.43 8.22 14.76
CA HIS A 293 5.51 9.52 14.11
C HIS A 293 4.60 9.66 12.89
N ILE A 294 4.10 8.55 12.33
CA ILE A 294 3.18 8.54 11.20
C ILE A 294 1.79 7.97 11.55
N GLY A 295 1.52 7.71 12.83
CA GLY A 295 0.21 7.20 13.28
C GLY A 295 -0.05 5.70 13.03
N LEU A 296 0.96 4.90 12.70
CA LEU A 296 0.81 3.47 12.38
C LEU A 296 1.27 2.51 13.49
N ALA A 297 1.70 3.02 14.65
CA ALA A 297 2.17 2.18 15.77
C ALA A 297 1.07 1.26 16.37
N GLN A 298 -0.20 1.58 16.19
CA GLN A 298 -1.32 0.82 16.77
C GLN A 298 -1.79 -0.34 15.87
N ALA A 299 -0.97 -1.38 15.76
CA ALA A 299 -1.17 -2.49 14.83
C ALA A 299 -2.52 -3.24 14.97
N ARG A 300 -3.14 -3.27 16.17
CA ARG A 300 -4.43 -3.96 16.38
C ARG A 300 -5.60 -3.20 15.74
N GLY A 301 -5.61 -1.87 15.78
CA GLY A 301 -6.69 -1.06 15.21
C GLY A 301 -6.69 -1.09 13.69
N LEU A 302 -5.51 -0.97 13.08
CA LEU A 302 -5.33 -1.07 11.64
C LEU A 302 -5.70 -2.46 11.09
N ARG A 303 -5.34 -3.54 11.80
CA ARG A 303 -5.79 -4.91 11.49
C ARG A 303 -7.30 -5.04 11.44
N ALA A 304 -7.99 -4.59 12.48
CA ALA A 304 -9.44 -4.66 12.55
C ALA A 304 -10.11 -3.82 11.45
N LEU A 305 -9.55 -2.64 11.15
CA LEU A 305 -10.02 -1.78 10.07
C LEU A 305 -9.86 -2.44 8.69
N ARG A 306 -8.71 -3.05 8.44
CA ARG A 306 -8.46 -3.84 7.22
C ARG A 306 -9.42 -5.02 7.12
N ASP A 307 -9.58 -5.83 8.15
CA ASP A 307 -10.43 -7.04 8.10
C ASP A 307 -11.91 -6.69 7.86
N ASN A 308 -12.38 -5.58 8.45
CA ASN A 308 -13.71 -5.02 8.16
C ASN A 308 -13.82 -4.57 6.69
N PHE A 309 -12.82 -3.85 6.17
CA PHE A 309 -12.78 -3.41 4.78
C PHE A 309 -12.78 -4.57 3.80
N VAL A 310 -11.93 -5.58 4.01
CA VAL A 310 -11.88 -6.80 3.18
C VAL A 310 -13.23 -7.49 3.16
N SER A 311 -13.89 -7.61 4.31
CA SER A 311 -15.23 -8.19 4.39
C SER A 311 -16.28 -7.40 3.60
N MET A 312 -16.15 -6.08 3.52
CA MET A 312 -17.05 -5.22 2.74
C MET A 312 -16.80 -5.29 1.23
N VAL A 313 -15.55 -5.42 0.80
CA VAL A 313 -15.17 -5.51 -0.63
C VAL A 313 -15.48 -6.89 -1.21
N VAL A 314 -15.34 -7.94 -0.41
CA VAL A 314 -15.55 -9.34 -0.84
C VAL A 314 -17.04 -9.74 -0.86
N ALA A 315 -17.92 -8.97 -0.20
CA ALA A 315 -19.36 -9.27 -0.04
C ALA A 315 -20.28 -8.70 -1.15
#